data_AF-A0A2D6RGX0-F1
#
_entry.id   AF-A0A2D6RGX0-F1
#
_cell.length_a   1.000
_cell.length_b   1.000
_cell.length_c   1.000
_cell.angle_alpha   90.00
_cell.angle_beta   90.00
_cell.angle_gamma   90.00
#
_symmetry.space_group_name_H-M   'P 1'
#
loop_
_entity.id
_entity.type
_entity.pdbx_description
1 polymer ?
#
loop_
_entity_poly.entity_id
_entity_poly.type
_entity_poly.pdbx_seq_one_letter_code
_entity_poly.pdbx_strand_id
1 'polypeptide(L)'
;MHRVGRTGRAGKSGAACSLISHKEAHKVIRLEEYLQQTISPEPLPNDSVFNNKIMQASMLTLQIDGGKKNKLRPGDILGGLTSNPAIKGDQIGKIKVQATAAFVAVDKAIAKQALKTISEGKMKGRTFRVRRITR
;
A
#
# COMPACT_ATOMS: atom_id res chain seq x y z
N MET A 1 0.35 30.59 6.45
CA MET A 1 -0.08 29.84 5.25
C MET A 1 0.25 28.36 5.45
N HIS A 2 -0.72 27.45 5.34
CA HIS A 2 -0.47 26.00 5.40
C HIS A 2 -0.49 25.43 3.98
N ARG A 3 0.51 24.63 3.62
CA ARG A 3 0.60 23.99 2.31
C ARG A 3 -0.33 22.77 2.24
N VAL A 4 -1.08 22.63 1.16
CA VAL A 4 -1.63 21.32 0.77
C VAL A 4 -0.45 20.43 0.35
N GLY A 5 -0.34 19.23 0.95
CA GLY A 5 0.84 18.37 0.85
C GLY A 5 1.11 17.79 -0.55
N ARG A 6 2.04 16.81 -0.60
CA ARG A 6 2.58 16.13 -1.80
C ARG A 6 1.52 15.74 -2.85
N THR A 7 1.26 16.62 -3.82
CA THR A 7 0.37 16.34 -4.96
C THR A 7 1.06 15.48 -6.02
N GLY A 8 2.39 15.54 -6.14
CA GLY A 8 3.21 14.71 -7.03
C GLY A 8 4.35 13.96 -6.31
N ARG A 9 4.78 12.81 -6.84
CA ARG A 9 5.96 12.03 -6.37
C ARG A 9 6.78 11.55 -7.57
N ALA A 10 8.09 11.36 -7.36
CA ALA A 10 9.01 10.80 -8.36
C ALA A 10 8.97 11.51 -9.73
N GLY A 11 8.97 12.85 -9.72
CA GLY A 11 8.97 13.67 -10.94
C GLY A 11 7.62 13.76 -11.67
N LYS A 12 6.55 13.15 -11.14
CA LYS A 12 5.21 13.22 -11.72
C LYS A 12 4.41 14.41 -11.18
N SER A 13 3.56 14.98 -12.02
CA SER A 13 2.53 15.94 -11.62
C SER A 13 1.43 15.25 -10.80
N GLY A 14 0.67 16.04 -10.05
CA GLY A 14 -0.60 15.59 -9.51
C GLY A 14 -1.44 16.73 -8.98
N ALA A 15 -2.65 16.42 -8.53
CA ALA A 15 -3.67 17.40 -8.22
C ALA A 15 -3.85 17.58 -6.71
N ALA A 16 -4.18 18.80 -6.30
CA ALA A 16 -4.76 19.12 -5.01
C ALA A 16 -6.18 19.62 -5.25
N CYS A 17 -7.16 18.98 -4.63
CA CYS A 17 -8.55 19.40 -4.69
C CYS A 17 -9.02 19.75 -3.27
N SER A 18 -9.75 20.85 -3.15
CA SER A 18 -10.44 21.23 -1.92
C SER A 18 -11.94 20.98 -2.10
N LEU A 19 -12.53 20.20 -1.20
CA LEU A 19 -13.98 20.03 -1.17
C LEU A 19 -14.60 21.18 -0.39
N ILE A 20 -15.63 21.79 -0.97
CA ILE A 20 -16.34 22.91 -0.38
C ILE A 20 -17.84 22.61 -0.33
N SER A 21 -18.50 23.07 0.72
CA SER A 21 -19.95 23.10 0.80
C SER A 21 -20.49 24.50 0.56
N HIS A 22 -21.79 24.62 0.25
CA HIS A 22 -22.45 25.93 0.07
C HIS A 22 -22.27 26.86 1.28
N LYS A 23 -22.22 26.31 2.50
CA LYS A 23 -22.02 27.07 3.75
C LYS A 23 -20.63 27.72 3.85
N GLU A 24 -19.69 27.31 3.00
CA GLU A 24 -18.30 27.74 3.02
C GLU A 24 -17.95 28.67 1.86
N ALA A 25 -18.94 29.14 1.08
CA ALA A 25 -18.73 30.05 -0.06
C ALA A 25 -17.92 31.31 0.32
N HIS A 26 -18.15 31.86 1.52
CA HIS A 26 -17.40 33.01 2.04
C HIS A 26 -15.88 32.75 2.14
N LYS A 27 -15.45 31.49 2.38
CA LYS A 27 -14.04 31.13 2.42
C LYS A 27 -13.42 31.16 1.03
N VAL A 28 -14.18 30.77 0.00
CA VAL A 28 -13.73 30.80 -1.40
C VAL A 28 -13.55 32.23 -1.87
N ILE A 29 -14.54 33.10 -1.64
CA ILE A 29 -14.45 34.53 -1.99
C ILE A 29 -13.20 35.17 -1.38
N ARG A 30 -12.95 34.91 -0.10
CA ARG A 30 -11.75 35.42 0.60
C ARG A 30 -10.45 34.89 0.00
N LEU A 31 -10.46 33.65 -0.50
CA LEU A 31 -9.30 33.06 -1.18
C LEU A 31 -9.10 33.68 -2.57
N GLU A 32 -10.18 33.94 -3.32
CA GLU A 32 -10.12 34.60 -4.63
C GLU A 32 -9.52 36.01 -4.52
N GLU A 33 -9.97 36.80 -3.53
CA GLU A 33 -9.44 38.13 -3.24
C GLU A 33 -7.94 38.06 -2.88
N TYR A 34 -7.57 37.12 -2.01
CA TYR A 34 -6.19 36.95 -1.57
C TYR A 34 -5.25 36.48 -2.69
N LEU A 35 -5.72 35.57 -3.54
CA LEU A 35 -4.94 35.01 -4.65
C LEU A 35 -5.00 35.87 -5.92
N GLN A 36 -5.90 36.86 -5.97
CA GLN A 36 -6.24 37.65 -7.15
C GLN A 36 -6.60 36.77 -8.36
N GLN A 37 -7.34 35.69 -8.10
CA GLN A 37 -7.73 34.69 -9.10
C GLN A 37 -9.15 34.22 -8.85
N THR A 38 -9.92 33.98 -9.92
CA THR A 38 -11.24 33.37 -9.83
C THR A 38 -11.12 31.87 -9.63
N ILE A 39 -11.85 31.33 -8.65
CA ILE A 39 -11.95 29.91 -8.33
C ILE A 39 -13.34 29.44 -8.79
N SER A 40 -13.39 28.77 -9.93
CA SER A 40 -14.63 28.14 -10.41
C SER A 40 -14.81 26.77 -9.75
N PRO A 41 -15.85 26.55 -8.92
CA PRO A 41 -16.12 25.23 -8.36
C PRO A 41 -16.67 24.30 -9.44
N GLU A 42 -16.23 23.04 -9.42
CA GLU A 42 -16.78 21.98 -10.26
C GLU A 42 -17.78 21.13 -9.43
N PRO A 43 -18.90 20.68 -10.02
CA PRO A 43 -19.79 19.75 -9.34
C PRO A 43 -19.06 18.43 -9.06
N LEU A 44 -19.51 17.72 -8.02
CA LEU A 44 -19.05 16.36 -7.79
C LEU A 44 -19.35 15.50 -9.03
N PRO A 45 -18.46 14.56 -9.36
CA PRO A 45 -18.73 13.64 -10.45
C PRO A 45 -19.99 12.81 -10.13
N ASN A 46 -20.72 12.41 -11.18
CA ASN A 46 -21.91 11.57 -11.02
C ASN A 46 -21.55 10.17 -10.51
N ASP A 47 -22.55 9.42 -10.01
CA ASP A 47 -22.35 8.11 -9.40
C ASP A 47 -21.73 7.05 -10.33
N SER A 48 -21.68 7.30 -11.65
CA SER A 48 -21.01 6.38 -12.59
C SER A 48 -19.52 6.19 -12.28
N VAL A 49 -18.88 7.12 -11.56
CA VAL A 49 -17.49 6.95 -11.10
C VAL A 49 -17.31 5.78 -10.15
N PHE A 50 -18.36 5.35 -9.44
CA PHE A 50 -18.30 4.17 -8.57
C PHE A 50 -18.35 2.86 -9.37
N ASN A 51 -18.80 2.89 -10.62
CA ASN A 51 -18.80 1.73 -11.52
C ASN A 51 -17.41 1.45 -12.08
N ASN A 52 -16.50 2.42 -12.02
CA ASN A 52 -15.13 2.22 -12.48
C ASN A 52 -14.38 1.29 -11.53
N LYS A 53 -13.72 0.28 -12.11
CA LYS A 53 -12.87 -0.65 -11.38
C LYS A 53 -11.71 0.13 -10.73
N ILE A 54 -11.79 0.30 -9.41
CA ILE A 54 -10.74 0.95 -8.62
C ILE A 54 -9.43 0.20 -8.88
N MET A 55 -8.36 0.95 -9.14
CA MET A 55 -7.01 0.37 -9.26
C MET A 55 -6.64 -0.30 -7.93
N GLN A 56 -6.56 -1.62 -7.96
CA GLN A 56 -6.12 -2.41 -6.80
C GLN A 56 -4.61 -2.58 -6.85
N ALA A 57 -3.96 -2.54 -5.69
CA ALA A 57 -2.55 -2.89 -5.60
C ALA A 57 -2.33 -4.33 -6.08
N SER A 58 -1.35 -4.52 -6.97
CA SER A 58 -0.95 -5.84 -7.48
C SER A 58 -0.32 -6.71 -6.39
N MET A 59 0.31 -6.07 -5.40
CA MET A 59 1.03 -6.75 -4.31
C MET A 59 0.25 -6.67 -3.00
N LEU A 60 0.26 -7.77 -2.25
CA LEU A 60 -0.20 -7.85 -0.87
C LEU A 60 1.00 -7.99 0.08
N THR A 61 0.87 -7.47 1.31
CA THR A 61 1.92 -7.61 2.32
C THR A 61 1.54 -8.71 3.32
N LEU A 62 2.44 -9.67 3.49
CA LEU A 62 2.37 -10.68 4.55
C LEU A 62 3.31 -10.27 5.69
N GLN A 63 2.81 -10.33 6.92
CA GLN A 63 3.62 -10.24 8.13
C GLN A 63 3.94 -11.64 8.62
N ILE A 64 5.21 -11.86 8.91
CA ILE A 64 5.74 -13.06 9.57
C ILE A 64 6.14 -12.66 10.98
N ASP A 65 5.71 -13.43 11.99
CA ASP A 65 6.05 -13.24 13.40
C ASP A 65 7.45 -13.77 13.73
N GLY A 66 8.42 -13.33 12.93
CA GLY A 66 9.83 -13.66 13.06
C GLY A 66 10.69 -12.55 12.48
N GLY A 67 11.70 -12.10 13.22
CA GLY A 67 12.58 -11.01 12.81
C GLY A 67 14.06 -11.31 13.04
N LYS A 68 14.87 -10.25 13.12
CA LYS A 68 16.31 -10.33 13.38
C LYS A 68 16.64 -11.08 14.68
N LYS A 69 15.82 -10.93 15.73
CA LYS A 69 16.00 -11.66 17.00
C LYS A 69 15.84 -13.17 16.82
N ASN A 70 15.02 -13.60 15.87
CA ASN A 70 14.88 -15.00 15.48
C ASN A 70 15.94 -15.44 14.44
N LYS A 71 16.96 -14.61 14.21
CA LYS A 71 18.00 -14.78 13.19
C LYS A 71 17.45 -14.93 11.76
N LEU A 72 16.24 -14.42 11.51
CA LEU A 72 15.60 -14.48 10.20
C LEU A 72 16.26 -13.46 9.26
N ARG A 73 16.65 -13.90 8.06
CA ARG A 73 17.23 -13.06 7.00
C ARG A 73 16.31 -13.02 5.79
N PRO A 74 16.41 -12.01 4.91
CA PRO A 74 15.62 -11.97 3.68
C PRO A 74 15.76 -13.23 2.82
N GLY A 75 16.97 -13.79 2.72
CA GLY A 75 17.21 -15.05 1.99
C GLY A 75 16.50 -16.26 2.60
N ASP A 76 16.34 -16.31 3.93
CA ASP A 76 15.58 -17.40 4.59
C ASP A 76 14.10 -17.33 4.20
N ILE A 77 13.54 -16.11 4.07
CA ILE A 77 12.14 -15.88 3.69
C ILE A 77 11.94 -16.18 2.21
N LEU A 78 12.85 -15.72 1.36
CA LEU A 78 12.82 -15.99 -0.08
C LEU A 78 12.88 -17.51 -0.33
N GLY A 79 13.88 -18.19 0.26
CA GLY A 79 14.03 -19.64 0.15
C GLY A 79 12.84 -20.41 0.72
N GLY A 80 12.27 -19.97 1.85
CA GLY A 80 11.07 -20.58 2.42
C GLY A 80 9.85 -20.50 1.49
N LEU A 81 9.68 -19.39 0.79
CA LEU A 81 8.60 -19.20 -0.17
C LEU A 81 8.83 -19.98 -1.48
N THR A 82 10.05 -19.93 -2.02
CA THR A 82 10.41 -20.62 -3.27
C THR A 82 10.62 -22.12 -3.10
N SER A 83 10.59 -22.64 -1.86
CA SER A 83 10.52 -24.09 -1.60
C SER A 83 9.28 -24.72 -2.22
N ASN A 84 8.21 -23.94 -2.42
CA ASN A 84 7.03 -24.38 -3.17
C ASN A 84 7.24 -24.08 -4.66
N PRO A 85 7.26 -25.08 -5.56
CA PRO A 85 7.48 -24.87 -6.99
C PRO A 85 6.40 -24.01 -7.67
N ALA A 86 5.24 -23.82 -7.02
CA ALA A 86 4.20 -22.92 -7.51
C ALA A 86 4.55 -21.42 -7.35
N ILE A 87 5.52 -21.07 -6.50
CA ILE A 87 5.89 -19.68 -6.19
C ILE A 87 7.21 -19.33 -6.87
N LYS A 88 7.16 -18.43 -7.86
CA LYS A 88 8.36 -17.91 -8.52
C LYS A 88 8.93 -16.72 -7.76
N GLY A 89 10.26 -16.55 -7.84
CA GLY A 89 10.97 -15.42 -7.22
C GLY A 89 10.46 -14.05 -7.69
N ASP A 90 10.06 -13.93 -8.96
CA ASP A 90 9.56 -12.67 -9.54
C ASP A 90 8.24 -12.19 -8.92
N GLN A 91 7.48 -13.12 -8.34
CA GLN A 91 6.22 -12.83 -7.67
C GLN A 91 6.42 -12.37 -6.22
N ILE A 92 7.66 -12.34 -5.74
CA ILE A 92 8.05 -11.91 -4.41
C ILE A 92 8.72 -10.54 -4.53
N GLY A 93 8.07 -9.54 -3.95
CA GLY A 93 8.56 -8.17 -3.91
C GLY A 93 9.49 -7.90 -2.73
N LYS A 94 9.45 -6.66 -2.25
CA LYS A 94 10.33 -6.19 -1.19
C LYS A 94 10.15 -6.97 0.11
N ILE A 95 11.27 -7.46 0.66
CA ILE A 95 11.34 -8.08 1.98
C ILE A 95 11.96 -7.09 2.98
N LYS A 96 11.27 -6.83 4.09
CA LYS A 96 11.74 -5.99 5.18
C LYS A 96 11.73 -6.77 6.49
N VAL A 97 12.90 -6.98 7.07
CA VAL A 97 13.05 -7.68 8.35
C VAL A 97 13.29 -6.67 9.48
N GLN A 98 12.40 -6.66 10.46
CA GLN A 98 12.51 -5.88 11.69
C GLN A 98 13.02 -6.75 12.86
N ALA A 99 13.06 -6.21 14.08
CA ALA A 99 13.59 -6.93 15.23
C ALA A 99 12.79 -8.21 15.56
N THR A 100 11.45 -8.11 15.58
CA THR A 100 10.53 -9.18 16.01
C THR A 100 9.59 -9.67 14.92
N ALA A 101 9.52 -8.98 13.78
CA ALA A 101 8.65 -9.34 12.67
C ALA A 101 9.35 -9.09 11.32
N ALA A 102 8.88 -9.74 10.28
CA ALA A 102 9.28 -9.50 8.91
C ALA A 102 8.05 -9.27 8.03
N PHE A 103 8.25 -8.51 6.96
CA PHE A 103 7.21 -8.12 6.01
C PHE A 103 7.69 -8.46 4.62
N VAL A 104 6.87 -9.17 3.87
CA VAL A 104 7.16 -9.54 2.49
C VAL A 104 5.98 -9.13 1.60
N ALA A 105 6.30 -8.42 0.52
CA ALA A 105 5.34 -8.16 -0.55
C ALA A 105 5.27 -9.39 -1.46
N VAL A 106 4.06 -9.85 -1.78
CA VAL A 106 3.81 -10.97 -2.70
C VAL A 106 2.71 -10.60 -3.67
N ASP A 107 2.74 -11.16 -4.88
CA ASP A 107 1.66 -10.97 -5.84
C ASP A 107 0.33 -11.48 -5.24
N LYS A 108 -0.74 -10.71 -5.44
CA LYS A 108 -2.09 -11.03 -4.97
C LYS A 108 -2.55 -12.41 -5.43
N ALA A 109 -2.14 -12.86 -6.62
CA ALA A 109 -2.50 -14.17 -7.16
C ALA A 109 -1.99 -15.33 -6.29
N ILE A 110 -0.77 -15.21 -5.76
CA ILE A 110 -0.10 -16.27 -4.98
C ILE A 110 -0.24 -16.08 -3.47
N ALA A 111 -0.83 -14.97 -3.00
CA ALA A 111 -0.85 -14.62 -1.58
C ALA A 111 -1.45 -15.72 -0.67
N LYS A 112 -2.48 -16.43 -1.13
CA LYS A 112 -3.08 -17.56 -0.40
C LYS A 112 -2.11 -18.74 -0.28
N GLN A 113 -1.41 -19.06 -1.36
CA GLN A 113 -0.42 -20.15 -1.38
C GLN A 113 0.79 -19.78 -0.52
N ALA A 114 1.30 -18.55 -0.63
CA ALA A 114 2.40 -18.04 0.19
C ALA A 114 2.09 -18.07 1.70
N LEU A 115 0.85 -17.71 2.09
CA LEU A 115 0.38 -17.85 3.47
C LEU A 115 0.45 -19.29 3.95
N LYS A 116 -0.07 -20.23 3.15
CA LYS A 116 -0.06 -21.65 3.50
C LYS A 116 1.35 -22.21 3.62
N THR A 117 2.20 -21.92 2.63
CA THR A 117 3.60 -22.37 2.59
C THR A 117 4.39 -21.88 3.79
N ILE A 118 4.21 -20.63 4.22
CA ILE A 118 4.90 -20.11 5.42
C ILE A 118 4.32 -20.69 6.71
N SER A 119 2.99 -20.82 6.80
CA SER A 119 2.32 -21.29 8.02
C SER A 119 2.60 -22.76 8.31
N GLU A 120 2.66 -23.61 7.28
CA GLU A 120 2.89 -25.05 7.41
C GLU A 120 4.37 -25.42 7.24
N GLY A 121 5.12 -24.59 6.52
CA GLY A 121 6.53 -24.79 6.25
C GLY A 121 7.45 -24.43 7.42
N LYS A 122 8.71 -24.85 7.29
CA LYS A 122 9.78 -24.47 8.20
C LYS A 122 10.72 -23.49 7.51
N MET A 123 11.01 -22.37 8.16
CA MET A 123 12.09 -21.47 7.78
C MET A 123 13.15 -21.54 8.88
N LYS A 124 14.40 -21.82 8.50
CA LYS A 124 15.49 -21.99 9.47
C LYS A 124 15.18 -23.06 10.55
N GLY A 125 14.50 -24.13 10.16
CA GLY A 125 14.09 -25.23 11.05
C GLY A 125 12.95 -24.91 12.01
N ARG A 126 12.33 -23.73 11.94
CA ARG A 126 11.24 -23.30 12.83
C ARG A 126 9.99 -22.93 12.02
N THR A 127 8.82 -23.12 12.60
CA THR A 127 7.56 -22.61 12.04
C THR A 127 7.36 -21.17 12.50
N PHE A 128 6.77 -20.35 11.65
CA PHE A 128 6.44 -18.97 11.97
C PHE A 128 4.97 -18.71 11.66
N ARG A 129 4.31 -17.96 12.54
CA ARG A 129 2.96 -17.47 12.26
C ARG A 129 3.04 -16.40 11.19
N VAL A 130 2.10 -16.45 10.26
CA VAL A 130 2.00 -15.48 9.17
C VAL A 130 0.58 -14.98 9.06
N ARG A 131 0.42 -13.68 8.78
CA ARG A 131 -0.88 -13.06 8.57
C ARG A 131 -0.81 -12.06 7.43
N ARG A 132 -1.91 -11.94 6.69
CA ARG A 132 -2.08 -10.87 5.71
C ARG A 132 -2.32 -9.56 6.46
N ILE A 133 -1.53 -8.53 6.14
CA ILE A 133 -1.86 -7.18 6.57
C ILE A 133 -2.85 -6.63 5.56
N THR A 134 -4.08 -6.48 6.01
CA THR A 134 -5.12 -5.77 5.25
C THR A 134 -5.20 -4.35 5.81
N ARG A 135 -5.38 -3.38 4.92
CA ARG A 135 -5.56 -1.97 5.28
C ARG A 135 -6.98 -1.74 5.78
#